data_AF-A0A9E4WAN4-F1
#
_entry.id   AF-A0A9E4WAN4-F1
#
_cell.length_a   1.000
_cell.length_b   1.000
_cell.length_c   1.000
_cell.angle_alpha   90.00
_cell.angle_beta   90.00
_cell.angle_gamma   90.00
#
_symmetry.space_group_name_H-M   'P 1'
#
loop_
_entity.id
_entity.type
_entity.pdbx_description
1 polymer ?
#
loop_
_entity_poly.entity_id
_entity_poly.type
_entity_poly.pdbx_seq_one_letter_code
_entity_poly.pdbx_strand_id
1 'polypeptide(L)'
;MKLRLIRGIDHADEVLARTDPLDFSGLPATVLAQTHRVFGDGVTPEQSVSLILEDVRCQGDDAVRRYAKLLDDADLGDLKVSS
;
A
#
# COMPACT_ATOMS: atom_id res chain seq x y z
N MET A 1 -5.69 4.94 14.44
CA MET A 1 -5.83 5.33 13.02
C MET A 1 -7.09 6.17 12.87
N LYS A 2 -7.04 7.38 12.29
CA LYS A 2 -8.19 8.30 12.23
C LYS A 2 -8.71 8.36 10.79
N LEU A 3 -9.82 7.68 10.53
CA LEU A 3 -10.49 7.70 9.22
C LEU A 3 -11.20 9.05 9.03
N ARG A 4 -10.99 9.69 7.87
CA ARG A 4 -11.72 10.90 7.47
C ARG A 4 -12.97 10.49 6.68
N LEU A 5 -14.14 10.66 7.28
CA LEU A 5 -15.43 10.49 6.61
C LEU A 5 -15.83 11.82 5.97
N ILE A 6 -15.94 11.84 4.64
CA ILE A 6 -16.43 12.99 3.87
C ILE A 6 -17.87 12.68 3.45
N ARG A 7 -18.78 13.66 3.60
CA ARG A 7 -20.19 13.54 3.23
C ARG A 7 -20.55 14.64 2.24
N GLY A 8 -21.21 14.25 1.15
CA GLY A 8 -21.62 15.16 0.08
C GLY A 8 -20.65 15.18 -1.11
N ILE A 9 -21.15 15.60 -2.27
CA ILE A 9 -20.40 15.63 -3.54
C ILE A 9 -19.56 16.91 -3.69
N ASP A 10 -19.92 17.98 -2.96
CA ASP A 10 -19.35 19.32 -3.11
C ASP A 10 -17.83 19.39 -2.80
N HIS A 11 -17.31 18.44 -2.01
CA HIS A 11 -15.89 18.27 -1.74
C HIS A 11 -15.33 16.93 -2.22
N ALA A 12 -16.12 16.14 -2.95
CA ALA A 12 -15.68 14.85 -3.47
C ALA A 12 -14.64 15.03 -4.59
N ASP A 13 -14.85 16.02 -5.47
CA ASP A 13 -13.94 16.28 -6.58
C ASP A 13 -12.54 16.67 -6.12
N GLU A 14 -12.37 17.52 -5.11
CA GLU A 14 -11.04 17.87 -4.56
C GLU A 14 -10.30 16.67 -3.92
N VAL A 15 -11.05 15.67 -3.47
CA VAL A 15 -10.51 14.48 -2.80
C VAL A 15 -10.23 13.38 -3.81
N LEU A 16 -11.05 13.25 -4.86
CA LEU A 16 -10.91 12.29 -5.95
C LEU A 16 -9.93 12.78 -7.03
N ALA A 17 -9.80 14.10 -7.22
CA ALA A 17 -8.86 14.73 -8.15
C ALA A 17 -7.45 14.88 -7.57
N ARG A 18 -7.22 14.45 -6.33
CA ARG A 18 -5.88 14.23 -5.81
C ARG A 18 -5.25 13.08 -6.57
N THR A 19 -4.55 13.48 -7.63
CA THR A 19 -3.18 13.11 -7.97
C THR A 19 -3.01 11.63 -8.35
N ASP A 20 -2.17 11.37 -9.35
CA ASP A 20 -1.76 10.02 -9.73
C ASP A 20 -1.66 9.12 -8.47
N PRO A 21 -2.36 7.96 -8.41
CA PRO A 21 -2.28 7.07 -7.25
C PRO A 21 -0.84 6.59 -6.96
N LEU A 22 0.08 6.86 -7.87
CA LEU A 22 1.52 6.65 -7.76
C LEU A 22 2.34 7.95 -7.63
N ASP A 23 1.73 9.09 -7.27
CA ASP A 23 2.47 10.28 -6.85
C ASP A 23 2.76 10.19 -5.34
N PHE A 24 4.03 9.95 -5.03
CA PHE A 24 4.50 9.85 -3.65
C PHE A 24 5.34 11.06 -3.21
N SER A 25 5.36 12.15 -3.99
CA SER A 25 6.11 13.38 -3.68
C SER A 25 5.69 14.07 -2.37
N GLY A 26 4.48 13.76 -1.87
CA GLY A 26 3.90 14.33 -0.65
C GLY A 26 3.80 13.37 0.53
N LEU A 27 4.52 12.25 0.53
CA LEU A 27 4.38 11.26 1.60
C LEU A 27 4.95 11.75 2.95
N PRO A 28 4.28 11.42 4.08
CA PRO A 28 4.84 11.64 5.41
C PRO A 28 6.17 10.87 5.59
N ALA A 29 7.11 11.47 6.34
CA ALA A 29 8.39 10.83 6.66
C ALA A 29 8.24 9.47 7.36
N THR A 30 7.13 9.24 8.07
CA THR A 30 6.81 7.94 8.67
C THR A 30 6.62 6.84 7.64
N VAL A 31 6.10 7.16 6.44
CA VAL A 31 5.93 6.19 5.36
C VAL A 31 7.30 5.83 4.78
N LEU A 32 8.15 6.84 4.52
CA LEU A 32 9.53 6.60 4.06
C LEU A 32 10.31 5.71 5.03
N ALA A 33 10.24 6.02 6.33
CA ALA A 33 10.90 5.23 7.37
C ALA A 33 10.38 3.78 7.42
N GLN A 34 9.07 3.58 7.25
CA GLN A 34 8.49 2.25 7.20
C GLN A 34 8.93 1.49 5.94
N THR A 35 8.97 2.15 4.78
CA THR A 35 9.47 1.54 3.53
C THR A 35 10.92 1.09 3.70
N HIS A 36 11.80 1.93 4.24
CA HIS A 36 13.18 1.54 4.49
C HIS A 36 13.29 0.38 5.48
N ARG A 37 12.46 0.37 6.53
CA ARG A 37 12.45 -0.71 7.52
C ARG A 37 12.07 -2.05 6.90
N VAL A 38 11.12 -2.06 5.95
CA VAL A 38 10.61 -3.29 5.34
C VAL A 38 11.45 -3.75 4.15
N PHE A 39 11.84 -2.82 3.27
CA PHE A 39 12.47 -3.12 1.99
C PHE A 39 13.98 -2.81 1.94
N GLY A 40 14.51 -2.15 2.96
CA GLY A 40 15.92 -1.75 3.06
C GLY A 40 16.14 -0.27 2.76
N ASP A 41 17.27 0.25 3.27
CA ASP A 41 17.65 1.65 3.08
C ASP A 41 17.83 2.00 1.60
N GLY A 42 17.25 3.13 1.19
CA GLY A 42 17.36 3.64 -0.18
C GLY A 42 16.27 3.15 -1.13
N VAL A 43 15.38 2.23 -0.70
CA VAL A 43 14.20 1.84 -1.46
C VAL A 43 13.10 2.89 -1.30
N THR A 44 12.67 3.51 -2.39
CA THR A 44 11.56 4.47 -2.35
C THR A 44 10.20 3.75 -2.28
N PRO A 45 9.14 4.41 -1.79
CA PRO A 45 7.79 3.86 -1.81
C PRO A 45 7.34 3.42 -3.22
N GLU A 46 7.64 4.20 -4.26
CA GLU A 46 7.41 3.87 -5.67
C GLU A 46 8.05 2.52 -6.05
N GLN A 47 9.32 2.36 -5.67
CA GLN A 47 10.10 1.17 -5.98
C GLN A 47 9.53 -0.04 -5.24
N SER A 48 9.15 0.11 -3.97
CA SER A 48 8.52 -0.96 -3.21
C SER A 48 7.21 -1.44 -3.85
N VAL A 49 6.37 -0.52 -4.35
CA VAL A 49 5.13 -0.86 -5.06
C VAL A 49 5.44 -1.59 -6.37
N SER A 50 6.41 -1.10 -7.13
CA SER A 50 6.83 -1.73 -8.39
C SER A 50 7.32 -3.17 -8.19
N LEU A 51 8.11 -3.40 -7.14
CA LEU A 51 8.59 -4.73 -6.75
C LEU A 51 7.44 -5.67 -6.36
N ILE A 52 6.50 -5.20 -5.53
CA ILE A 52 5.33 -5.99 -5.15
C ILE A 52 4.50 -6.38 -6.39
N LEU A 53 4.26 -5.43 -7.29
CA LEU A 53 3.48 -5.68 -8.51
C LEU A 53 4.18 -6.67 -9.45
N GLU A 54 5.50 -6.59 -9.58
CA GLU A 54 6.30 -7.55 -10.35
C GLU A 54 6.22 -8.95 -9.73
N ASP A 55 6.43 -9.06 -8.42
CA ASP A 55 6.35 -10.33 -7.70
C ASP A 55 4.97 -10.98 -7.81
N VAL A 56 3.90 -10.20 -7.64
CA VAL A 56 2.52 -10.70 -7.79
C VAL A 56 2.26 -11.14 -9.23
N ARG A 57 2.78 -10.42 -10.23
CA ARG A 57 2.63 -10.83 -11.63
C ARG A 57 3.37 -12.15 -11.93
N CYS A 58 4.50 -12.40 -11.28
CA CYS A 58 5.30 -13.61 -11.49
C CYS A 58 4.87 -14.81 -10.62
N GLN A 59 4.42 -14.57 -9.39
CA GLN A 59 4.23 -15.60 -8.35
C GLN A 59 2.78 -15.69 -7.84
N GLY A 60 1.90 -14.78 -8.26
CA GLY A 60 0.48 -14.79 -7.90
C GLY A 60 0.26 -14.68 -6.38
N ASP A 61 -0.66 -15.50 -5.87
CA ASP A 61 -1.11 -15.46 -4.47
C ASP A 61 0.00 -15.75 -3.45
N ASP A 62 1.07 -16.44 -3.84
CA ASP A 62 2.20 -16.71 -2.95
C ASP A 62 2.93 -15.41 -2.58
N ALA A 63 3.08 -14.50 -3.55
CA ALA A 63 3.60 -13.16 -3.27
C ALA A 63 2.65 -12.38 -2.36
N VAL A 64 1.33 -12.50 -2.57
CA VAL A 64 0.32 -11.84 -1.73
C VAL A 64 0.44 -12.30 -0.27
N ARG A 65 0.51 -13.62 -0.01
CA ARG A 65 0.68 -14.16 1.35
C ARG A 65 1.99 -13.71 1.98
N ARG A 66 3.09 -13.71 1.21
CA ARG A 66 4.40 -13.26 1.68
C ARG A 66 4.35 -11.80 2.10
N TYR A 67 3.74 -10.93 1.31
CA TYR A 67 3.64 -9.50 1.63
C TYR A 67 2.65 -9.22 2.76
N ALA A 68 1.56 -9.99 2.89
CA ALA A 68 0.67 -9.91 4.05
C ALA A 68 1.42 -10.25 5.36
N LYS A 69 2.25 -11.30 5.33
CA LYS A 69 3.10 -11.65 6.48
C LYS A 69 4.15 -10.58 6.76
N LEU A 70 4.79 -10.03 5.72
CA LEU A 70 5.86 -9.05 5.87
C LEU A 70 5.34 -7.69 6.39
N LEU A 71 4.21 -7.22 5.88
CA LEU A 71 3.68 -5.88 6.14
C LEU A 71 2.75 -5.83 7.35
N ASP A 72 1.90 -6.86 7.51
CA ASP A 72 0.83 -6.89 8.50
C ASP A 72 1.05 -7.97 9.58
N ASP A 73 2.16 -8.72 9.53
CA ASP A 73 2.43 -9.91 10.37
C ASP A 73 1.33 -10.99 10.28
N ALA A 74 0.49 -10.92 9.24
CA ALA A 74 -0.66 -11.78 9.06
C ALA A 74 -0.28 -13.11 8.40
N ASP A 75 -0.60 -14.22 9.05
CA ASP A 75 -0.49 -15.56 8.47
C ASP A 75 -1.86 -15.97 7.89
N LEU A 76 -2.03 -15.80 6.58
CA LEU A 76 -3.32 -15.94 5.90
C LEU A 76 -3.48 -17.34 5.32
N GLY A 77 -4.38 -18.14 5.92
CA GLY A 77 -4.78 -19.45 5.39
C GLY A 77 -5.72 -19.36 4.18
N ASP A 78 -6.66 -18.40 4.20
CA ASP A 78 -7.52 -18.06 3.08
C ASP A 78 -7.50 -16.55 2.85
N LEU A 79 -7.48 -16.13 1.59
CA LEU A 79 -7.54 -14.72 1.21
C LEU A 79 -8.98 -14.20 1.16
N LYS A 80 -9.95 -15.11 1.01
CA LYS A 80 -11.36 -14.76 0.97
C LYS A 80 -11.88 -14.51 2.39
N VAL A 81 -12.55 -13.37 2.57
CA VAL A 81 -13.27 -13.08 3.82
C VAL A 81 -14.53 -13.95 3.88
N SER A 82 -14.70 -14.68 4.98
CA SER A 82 -15.90 -15.48 5.24
C SER A 82 -17.10 -14.56 5.52
N SER A 83 -18.25 -14.88 4.93
CA SER A 83 -19.50 -14.13 5.11
C SER A 83 -20.28 -14.57 6.35
#